data_AF-A0A2V8FZ80-F1
#
_entry.id   AF-A0A2V8FZ80-F1
#
_cell.length_a   1.000
_cell.length_b   1.000
_cell.length_c   1.000
_cell.angle_alpha   90.00
_cell.angle_beta   90.00
_cell.angle_gamma   90.00
#
_symmetry.space_group_name_H-M   'P 1'
#
loop_
_entity.id
_entity.type
_entity.pdbx_description
1 polymer ?
#
loop_
_entity_poly.entity_id
_entity_poly.type
_entity_poly.pdbx_seq_one_letter_code
_entity_poly.pdbx_strand_id
1 'polypeptide(L)'
;MTTTAGCGWTATSDSAWVTILSGSPGTGSGSVLFGASDNPATTSRTATLTIADQIFTITQGGAPCSYTVTPSSLTPPAMATTGTITVTTTTGCAWSAASITGWITASGSGTGSGSFTYTIALNTTTAARSGSILVTGNVITVTQAAGKPKPNPPTHVRIIK
;
A
#
# COMPACT_ATOMS: atom_id res chain seq x y z
N MET A 1 36.89 -3.92 20.17
CA MET A 1 37.87 -2.83 20.36
C MET A 1 39.01 -3.35 21.24
N THR A 2 40.28 -3.06 20.94
CA THR A 2 41.42 -3.41 21.83
C THR A 2 42.02 -2.13 22.42
N THR A 3 41.83 -1.91 23.71
CA THR A 3 42.45 -0.79 24.45
C THR A 3 43.28 -1.30 25.61
N THR A 4 44.21 -0.47 26.09
CA THR A 4 44.98 -0.70 27.31
C THR A 4 44.04 -0.88 28.50
N ALA A 5 44.33 -1.85 29.38
CA ALA A 5 43.51 -2.11 30.56
C ALA A 5 43.35 -0.84 31.41
N GLY A 6 42.09 -0.41 31.62
CA GLY A 6 41.75 0.75 32.45
C GLY A 6 41.19 1.99 31.71
N CYS A 7 41.22 2.04 30.37
CA CYS A 7 40.57 3.12 29.63
C CYS A 7 39.05 2.90 29.58
N GLY A 8 38.28 3.81 30.20
CA GLY A 8 36.82 3.87 30.07
C GLY A 8 36.40 4.47 28.74
N TRP A 9 35.28 3.99 28.20
CA TRP A 9 34.72 4.50 26.95
C TRP A 9 33.21 4.40 26.95
N THR A 10 32.57 5.18 26.08
CA THR A 10 31.13 5.18 25.86
C THR A 10 30.80 4.83 24.42
N ALA A 11 29.56 4.39 24.22
CA ALA A 11 28.93 4.33 22.91
C ALA A 11 27.71 5.25 22.90
N THR A 12 27.51 5.98 21.81
CA THR A 12 26.33 6.82 21.56
C THR A 12 25.86 6.67 20.12
N SER A 13 24.55 6.82 19.90
CA SER A 13 23.92 6.83 18.58
C SER A 13 23.36 8.21 18.30
N ASP A 14 23.46 8.69 17.07
CA ASP A 14 22.84 9.95 16.62
C ASP A 14 21.35 9.80 16.26
N SER A 15 20.84 8.56 16.24
CA SER A 15 19.51 8.28 15.74
C SER A 15 18.73 7.30 16.61
N ALA A 16 17.45 7.59 16.83
CA ALA A 16 16.57 6.79 17.67
C ALA A 16 16.26 5.39 17.08
N TRP A 17 16.46 5.18 15.78
CA TRP A 17 16.27 3.87 15.16
C TRP A 17 17.48 2.94 15.30
N VAL A 18 18.64 3.45 15.77
CA VAL A 18 19.78 2.63 16.20
C VAL A 18 19.94 2.75 17.70
N THR A 19 19.74 1.66 18.43
CA THR A 19 19.81 1.63 19.90
C THR A 19 20.98 0.79 20.38
N ILE A 20 21.70 1.29 21.39
CA ILE A 20 22.72 0.50 22.07
C ILE A 20 22.01 -0.35 23.11
N LEU A 21 22.14 -1.68 22.96
CA LEU A 21 21.45 -2.66 23.80
C LEU A 21 22.30 -3.05 25.00
N SER A 22 23.62 -3.17 24.81
CA SER A 22 24.55 -3.50 25.90
C SER A 22 26.00 -3.15 25.53
N GLY A 23 26.88 -3.21 26.55
CA GLY A 23 28.33 -2.96 26.38
C GLY A 23 28.74 -1.50 26.52
N SER A 24 27.85 -0.59 26.94
CA SER A 24 28.17 0.82 27.21
C SER A 24 27.57 1.25 28.57
N PRO A 25 28.31 2.00 29.41
CA PRO A 25 29.73 2.30 29.28
C PRO A 25 30.61 1.04 29.43
N GLY A 26 31.83 1.08 28.89
CA GLY A 26 32.77 -0.04 28.91
C GLY A 26 34.17 0.35 29.39
N THR A 27 34.99 -0.63 29.75
CA THR A 27 36.41 -0.44 30.10
C THR A 27 37.27 -1.49 29.42
N GLY A 28 38.49 -1.13 29.03
CA GLY A 28 39.39 -2.05 28.34
C GLY A 28 38.80 -2.57 27.02
N SER A 29 39.22 -3.76 26.62
CA SER A 29 38.69 -4.40 25.42
C SER A 29 37.25 -4.86 25.62
N GLY A 30 36.37 -4.51 24.69
CA GLY A 30 34.96 -4.90 24.75
C GLY A 30 34.24 -4.80 23.42
N SER A 31 32.97 -5.20 23.46
CA SER A 31 32.04 -5.21 22.33
C SER A 31 30.76 -4.46 22.72
N VAL A 32 30.20 -3.72 21.77
CA VAL A 32 28.91 -3.05 21.90
C VAL A 32 27.89 -3.82 21.09
N LEU A 33 26.78 -4.21 21.71
CA LEU A 33 25.62 -4.75 21.00
C LEU A 33 24.67 -3.61 20.68
N PHE A 34 24.27 -3.48 19.43
CA PHE A 34 23.27 -2.51 18.98
C PHE A 34 22.16 -3.20 18.20
N GLY A 35 20.96 -2.60 18.22
CA GLY A 35 19.82 -2.97 17.39
C GLY A 35 19.45 -1.84 16.45
N ALA A 36 18.90 -2.18 15.29
CA ALA A 36 18.31 -1.23 14.36
C ALA A 36 16.82 -1.58 14.17
N SER A 37 15.91 -0.62 14.33
CA SER A 37 14.50 -0.84 13.98
C SER A 37 14.33 -0.89 12.46
N ASP A 38 13.21 -1.43 11.98
CA ASP A 38 12.95 -1.56 10.54
C ASP A 38 12.81 -0.20 9.85
N ASN A 39 13.22 -0.13 8.58
CA ASN A 39 13.00 1.02 7.72
C ASN A 39 11.79 0.76 6.79
N PRO A 40 10.58 1.22 7.16
CA PRO A 40 9.38 0.98 6.35
C PRO A 40 9.28 1.90 5.12
N ALA A 41 10.22 2.83 4.93
CA ALA A 41 10.26 3.68 3.75
C ALA A 41 11.03 3.01 2.62
N THR A 42 10.72 3.39 1.38
CA THR A 42 11.43 2.92 0.18
C THR A 42 12.83 3.53 0.00
N THR A 43 13.14 4.59 0.73
CA THR A 43 14.44 5.27 0.68
C THR A 43 15.36 4.75 1.77
N SER A 44 16.63 4.54 1.44
CA SER A 44 17.67 4.22 2.42
C SER A 44 17.83 5.32 3.47
N ARG A 45 18.22 4.93 4.68
CA ARG A 45 18.52 5.85 5.78
C ARG A 45 19.88 5.54 6.40
N THR A 46 20.52 6.56 6.95
CA THR A 46 21.85 6.49 7.55
C THR A 46 21.84 7.00 8.98
N ALA A 47 22.65 6.40 9.84
CA ALA A 47 22.92 6.83 11.20
C ALA A 47 24.41 6.66 11.51
N THR A 48 24.88 7.34 12.54
CA THR A 48 26.23 7.21 13.06
C THR A 48 26.21 6.71 14.50
N LEU A 49 27.09 5.74 14.77
CA LEU A 49 27.35 5.20 16.09
C LEU A 49 28.77 5.59 16.48
N THR A 50 28.93 6.37 17.53
CA THR A 50 30.23 6.75 18.07
C THR A 50 30.58 5.81 19.21
N ILE A 51 31.66 5.02 19.07
CA ILE A 51 32.16 4.12 20.10
C ILE A 51 33.61 4.49 20.38
N ALA A 52 33.90 4.92 21.61
CA ALA A 52 35.24 5.35 22.02
C ALA A 52 35.86 6.34 21.02
N ASP A 53 35.08 7.39 20.71
CA ASP A 53 35.42 8.45 19.76
C ASP A 53 35.65 8.00 18.31
N GLN A 54 35.37 6.73 17.98
CA GLN A 54 35.37 6.22 16.60
C GLN A 54 33.96 6.22 16.03
N ILE A 55 33.83 6.69 14.79
CA ILE A 55 32.54 6.80 14.11
C ILE A 55 32.32 5.59 13.23
N PHE A 56 31.17 4.94 13.40
CA PHE A 56 30.67 3.86 12.56
C PHE A 56 29.40 4.32 11.85
N THR A 57 29.41 4.27 10.52
CA THR A 57 28.23 4.60 9.72
C THR A 57 27.39 3.35 9.49
N ILE A 58 26.12 3.42 9.86
CA ILE A 58 25.12 2.38 9.60
C ILE A 58 24.27 2.86 8.43
N THR A 59 24.23 2.09 7.36
CA THR A 59 23.32 2.32 6.22
C THR A 59 22.29 1.20 6.20
N GLN A 60 21.02 1.57 6.29
CA GLN A 60 19.90 0.64 6.20
C GLN A 60 19.13 0.92 4.91
N GLY A 61 18.97 -0.13 4.08
CA GLY A 61 18.20 -0.04 2.84
C GLY A 61 16.72 0.31 3.10
N GLY A 62 16.04 0.78 2.05
CA GLY A 62 14.59 0.93 2.07
C GLY A 62 13.87 -0.40 1.91
N ALA A 63 12.63 -0.47 2.40
CA ALA A 63 11.73 -1.59 2.15
C ALA A 63 11.25 -1.60 0.68
N PRO A 64 11.04 -2.79 0.08
CA PRO A 64 10.45 -2.89 -1.25
C PRO A 64 8.99 -2.41 -1.25
N CYS A 65 8.50 -2.04 -2.43
CA CYS A 65 7.07 -1.79 -2.61
C CYS A 65 6.27 -3.09 -2.49
N SER A 66 5.19 -3.02 -1.71
CA SER A 66 4.15 -4.05 -1.61
C SER A 66 2.81 -3.36 -1.81
N TYR A 67 1.92 -3.95 -2.60
CA TYR A 67 0.62 -3.35 -2.93
C TYR A 67 -0.50 -4.33 -2.59
N THR A 68 -1.51 -3.85 -1.87
CA THR A 68 -2.77 -4.56 -1.69
C THR A 68 -3.94 -3.64 -2.00
N VAL A 69 -5.02 -4.21 -2.52
CA VAL A 69 -6.24 -3.48 -2.89
C VAL A 69 -7.45 -4.06 -2.17
N THR A 70 -8.28 -3.19 -1.62
CA THR A 70 -9.49 -3.57 -0.89
C THR A 70 -10.67 -2.71 -1.36
N PRO A 71 -11.76 -3.31 -1.85
CA PRO A 71 -11.94 -4.75 -2.10
C PRO A 71 -11.15 -5.25 -3.34
N SER A 72 -10.77 -6.53 -3.34
CA SER A 72 -10.11 -7.19 -4.49
C SER A 72 -11.09 -7.74 -5.54
N SER A 73 -12.38 -7.80 -5.20
CA SER A 73 -13.45 -8.16 -6.11
C SER A 73 -14.76 -7.45 -5.76
N LEU A 74 -15.60 -7.20 -6.76
CA LEU A 74 -16.87 -6.50 -6.62
C LEU A 74 -18.00 -7.31 -7.24
N THR A 75 -19.13 -7.40 -6.54
CA THR A 75 -20.36 -8.06 -7.03
C THR A 75 -21.58 -7.14 -6.90
N PRO A 76 -21.62 -6.01 -7.64
CA PRO A 76 -22.70 -5.04 -7.53
C PRO A 76 -24.01 -5.56 -8.15
N PRO A 77 -25.16 -4.97 -7.75
CA PRO A 77 -26.42 -5.20 -8.44
C PRO A 77 -26.35 -4.67 -9.89
N ALA A 78 -27.37 -4.97 -10.69
CA ALA A 78 -27.45 -4.46 -12.05
C ALA A 78 -27.50 -2.92 -12.12
N MET A 79 -27.99 -2.25 -11.06
CA MET A 79 -28.07 -0.79 -10.99
C MET A 79 -26.70 -0.12 -11.06
N ALA A 80 -26.67 1.13 -11.54
CA ALA A 80 -25.47 1.94 -11.50
C ALA A 80 -24.98 2.08 -10.05
N THR A 81 -23.69 1.89 -9.83
CA THR A 81 -23.10 1.84 -8.49
C THR A 81 -21.83 2.68 -8.46
N THR A 82 -21.65 3.46 -7.42
CA THR A 82 -20.39 4.16 -7.12
C THR A 82 -19.78 3.55 -5.87
N GLY A 83 -18.45 3.48 -5.82
CA GLY A 83 -17.76 3.04 -4.62
C GLY A 83 -16.33 3.52 -4.59
N THR A 84 -15.61 3.07 -3.56
CA THR A 84 -14.21 3.39 -3.32
C THR A 84 -13.41 2.11 -3.25
N ILE A 85 -12.19 2.15 -3.80
CA ILE A 85 -11.16 1.12 -3.62
C ILE A 85 -10.01 1.76 -2.86
N THR A 86 -9.58 1.09 -1.80
CA THR A 86 -8.41 1.46 -1.01
C THR A 86 -7.18 0.73 -1.56
N VAL A 87 -6.08 1.46 -1.71
CA VAL A 87 -4.76 0.96 -2.07
C VAL A 87 -3.87 1.11 -0.85
N THR A 88 -3.37 0.00 -0.34
CA THR A 88 -2.38 -0.01 0.76
C THR A 88 -1.02 -0.34 0.18
N THR A 89 -0.01 0.48 0.49
CA THR A 89 1.36 0.26 0.02
C THR A 89 2.42 0.74 0.99
N THR A 90 3.64 0.26 0.82
CA THR A 90 4.84 0.79 1.48
C THR A 90 4.98 2.30 1.24
N THR A 91 5.46 3.04 2.24
CA THR A 91 5.63 4.51 2.15
C THR A 91 6.57 4.90 1.02
N GLY A 92 6.14 5.86 0.19
CA GLY A 92 6.90 6.35 -0.96
C GLY A 92 6.66 5.58 -2.26
N CYS A 93 5.92 4.47 -2.23
CA CYS A 93 5.56 3.75 -3.44
C CYS A 93 4.46 4.47 -4.22
N ALA A 94 4.70 4.71 -5.50
CA ALA A 94 3.70 5.25 -6.41
C ALA A 94 2.77 4.16 -6.93
N TRP A 95 1.49 4.47 -7.08
CA TRP A 95 0.51 3.59 -7.71
C TRP A 95 -0.38 4.35 -8.68
N SER A 96 -0.93 3.61 -9.64
CA SER A 96 -1.92 4.10 -10.60
C SER A 96 -3.04 3.07 -10.75
N ALA A 97 -4.24 3.57 -10.99
CA ALA A 97 -5.45 2.80 -11.16
C ALA A 97 -6.16 3.24 -12.44
N ALA A 98 -6.61 2.27 -13.23
CA ALA A 98 -7.39 2.51 -14.43
C ALA A 98 -8.39 1.36 -14.67
N SER A 99 -9.58 1.71 -15.14
CA SER A 99 -10.49 0.71 -15.71
C SER A 99 -9.95 0.15 -17.03
N ILE A 100 -10.08 -1.16 -17.23
CA ILE A 100 -9.83 -1.81 -18.53
C ILE A 100 -11.13 -2.28 -19.18
N THR A 101 -12.28 -1.77 -18.71
CA THR A 101 -13.60 -2.19 -19.16
C THR A 101 -14.49 -0.98 -19.40
N GLY A 102 -15.05 -0.84 -20.62
CA GLY A 102 -15.75 0.39 -21.05
C GLY A 102 -17.04 0.77 -20.29
N TRP A 103 -17.62 -0.14 -19.50
CA TRP A 103 -18.80 0.16 -18.65
C TRP A 103 -18.44 0.42 -17.18
N ILE A 104 -17.15 0.46 -16.86
CA ILE A 104 -16.60 0.83 -15.55
C ILE A 104 -15.75 2.10 -15.75
N THR A 105 -16.01 3.14 -14.98
CA THR A 105 -15.16 4.32 -14.92
C THR A 105 -14.37 4.27 -13.62
N ALA A 106 -13.05 4.18 -13.71
CA ALA A 106 -12.15 4.19 -12.57
C ALA A 106 -10.82 4.81 -13.01
N SER A 107 -10.34 5.77 -12.23
CA SER A 107 -9.06 6.42 -12.44
C SER A 107 -8.53 6.93 -11.10
N GLY A 108 -7.23 6.74 -10.84
CA GLY A 108 -6.59 7.27 -9.66
C GLY A 108 -5.08 7.10 -9.71
N SER A 109 -4.37 7.90 -8.92
CA SER A 109 -2.94 7.77 -8.72
C SER A 109 -2.56 8.34 -7.37
N GLY A 110 -1.48 7.84 -6.78
CA GLY A 110 -0.98 8.36 -5.51
C GLY A 110 0.40 7.84 -5.15
N THR A 111 0.94 8.36 -4.06
CA THR A 111 2.19 7.91 -3.44
C THR A 111 1.92 7.55 -1.98
N GLY A 112 2.38 6.38 -1.54
CA GLY A 112 1.93 5.81 -0.26
C GLY A 112 0.49 5.31 -0.34
N SER A 113 -0.05 4.84 0.79
CA SER A 113 -1.44 4.34 0.84
C SER A 113 -2.45 5.45 0.52
N GLY A 114 -3.55 5.09 -0.15
CA GLY A 114 -4.60 6.03 -0.54
C GLY A 114 -5.84 5.32 -1.07
N SER A 115 -6.71 6.04 -1.76
CA SER A 115 -7.92 5.47 -2.37
C SER A 115 -8.32 6.20 -3.65
N PHE A 116 -9.15 5.55 -4.46
CA PHE A 116 -9.77 6.15 -5.62
C PHE A 116 -11.23 5.71 -5.74
N THR A 117 -12.05 6.53 -6.39
CA THR A 117 -13.45 6.23 -6.64
C THR A 117 -13.64 5.53 -7.98
N TYR A 118 -14.70 4.73 -8.06
CA TYR A 118 -15.12 4.10 -9.30
C TYR A 118 -16.63 4.24 -9.48
N THR A 119 -17.08 4.23 -10.72
CA THR A 119 -18.49 4.09 -11.08
C THR A 119 -18.67 2.91 -12.02
N ILE A 120 -19.76 2.18 -11.82
CA ILE A 120 -20.18 1.05 -12.64
C ILE A 120 -21.50 1.43 -13.27
N ALA A 121 -21.58 1.41 -14.59
CA ALA A 121 -22.80 1.73 -15.32
C ALA A 121 -23.90 0.69 -15.04
N LEU A 122 -25.17 1.07 -15.27
CA LEU A 122 -26.31 0.15 -15.23
C LEU A 122 -26.10 -1.00 -16.24
N ASN A 123 -26.35 -2.24 -15.82
CA ASN A 123 -26.48 -3.38 -16.73
C ASN A 123 -27.94 -3.52 -17.16
N THR A 124 -28.22 -3.20 -18.42
CA THR A 124 -29.56 -3.31 -19.03
C THR A 124 -29.79 -4.66 -19.71
N THR A 125 -28.77 -5.53 -19.74
CA THR A 125 -28.87 -6.85 -20.37
C THR A 125 -29.41 -7.87 -19.37
N THR A 126 -30.03 -8.94 -19.87
CA THR A 126 -30.52 -10.07 -19.04
C THR A 126 -29.42 -11.04 -18.61
N ALA A 127 -28.16 -10.77 -18.98
CA ALA A 127 -27.00 -11.55 -18.59
C ALA A 127 -26.13 -10.79 -17.59
N ALA A 128 -25.49 -11.50 -16.67
CA ALA A 128 -24.42 -10.92 -15.87
C ALA A 128 -23.24 -10.54 -16.77
N ARG A 129 -22.47 -9.53 -16.37
CA ARG A 129 -21.28 -9.10 -17.11
C ARG A 129 -20.08 -8.93 -16.19
N SER A 130 -18.91 -9.24 -16.73
CA SER A 130 -17.64 -9.17 -15.99
C SER A 130 -16.67 -8.19 -16.63
N GLY A 131 -15.93 -7.52 -15.77
CA GLY A 131 -15.00 -6.46 -16.12
C GLY A 131 -13.92 -6.33 -15.05
N SER A 132 -12.96 -5.45 -15.28
CA SER A 132 -11.80 -5.32 -14.39
C SER A 132 -11.30 -3.90 -14.26
N ILE A 133 -10.71 -3.62 -13.09
CA ILE A 133 -9.94 -2.42 -12.79
C ILE A 133 -8.51 -2.88 -12.49
N LEU A 134 -7.51 -2.27 -13.12
CA LEU A 134 -6.10 -2.54 -12.89
C LEU A 134 -5.52 -1.49 -11.93
N VAL A 135 -4.78 -1.94 -10.92
CA VAL A 135 -4.09 -1.10 -9.94
C VAL A 135 -2.67 -1.61 -9.74
N THR A 136 -1.67 -0.99 -10.39
CA THR A 136 -0.24 -1.38 -10.32
C THR A 136 -0.03 -2.91 -10.23
N GLY A 137 -0.45 -3.64 -11.28
CA GLY A 137 -0.32 -5.11 -11.35
C GLY A 137 -1.38 -5.91 -10.59
N ASN A 138 -2.17 -5.30 -9.70
CA ASN A 138 -3.32 -5.93 -9.05
C ASN A 138 -4.57 -5.78 -9.91
N VAL A 139 -5.29 -6.87 -10.14
CA VAL A 139 -6.54 -6.87 -10.91
C VAL A 139 -7.72 -7.02 -9.96
N ILE A 140 -8.62 -6.06 -9.98
CA ILE A 140 -9.90 -6.13 -9.27
C ILE A 140 -10.95 -6.63 -10.23
N THR A 141 -11.54 -7.77 -9.91
CA THR A 141 -12.60 -8.38 -10.75
C THR A 141 -13.96 -7.83 -10.35
N VAL A 142 -14.74 -7.39 -11.34
CA VAL A 142 -16.10 -6.90 -11.15
C VAL A 142 -17.06 -7.84 -11.88
N THR A 143 -18.01 -8.43 -11.16
CA THR A 143 -19.08 -9.24 -11.73
C THR A 143 -20.41 -8.60 -11.41
N GLN A 144 -20.97 -7.87 -12.36
CA GLN A 144 -22.23 -7.16 -12.21
C GLN A 144 -23.40 -8.08 -12.55
N ALA A 145 -24.42 -8.10 -11.68
CA ALA A 145 -25.62 -8.90 -11.88
C ALA A 145 -26.37 -8.54 -13.18
N ALA A 146 -27.18 -9.48 -13.67
CA ALA A 146 -28.08 -9.27 -14.79
C ALA A 146 -29.15 -8.20 -14.47
N GLY A 147 -29.43 -7.34 -15.44
CA GLY A 147 -30.58 -6.44 -15.43
C GLY A 147 -31.90 -7.21 -15.51
N LYS A 148 -32.97 -6.59 -15.00
CA LYS A 148 -34.33 -7.09 -15.23
C LYS A 148 -34.73 -6.83 -16.68
N PRO A 149 -35.55 -7.69 -17.31
CA PRO A 149 -36.12 -7.40 -18.62
C PRO A 149 -36.83 -6.04 -18.60
N LYS A 150 -36.61 -5.21 -19.63
CA LYS A 150 -37.41 -4.00 -19.81
C LYS A 150 -38.88 -4.43 -19.93
N PRO A 151 -39.84 -3.79 -19.22
CA PRO A 151 -41.25 -4.05 -19.46
C PRO A 151 -41.54 -3.85 -20.95
N ASN A 152 -42.23 -4.81 -21.59
CA ASN A 152 -42.67 -4.61 -22.96
C ASN A 152 -43.54 -3.34 -23.01
N PRO A 153 -43.38 -2.47 -24.02
CA PRO A 153 -44.34 -1.39 -24.24
C PRO A 153 -45.74 -2.01 -24.42
N PRO A 154 -46.79 -1.42 -23.84
CA PRO A 154 -48.13 -1.98 -23.93
C PRO A 154 -48.56 -2.08 -25.40
N THR A 155 -48.84 -3.30 -25.85
CA THR A 155 -49.16 -3.63 -27.25
C THR A 155 -50.58 -3.26 -27.67
N HIS A 156 -51.42 -2.75 -26.77
CA HIS A 156 -52.77 -2.29 -27.11
C HIS A 156 -53.15 -1.02 -26.36
N VAL A 157 -53.19 0.11 -27.06
CA VAL A 157 -53.98 1.27 -26.63
C VAL A 157 -55.44 0.88 -26.80
N ARG A 158 -56.10 0.44 -25.72
CA ARG A 158 -57.54 0.21 -25.74
C ARG A 158 -58.22 1.58 -25.71
N ILE A 159 -58.53 2.13 -26.89
CA ILE A 159 -59.39 3.32 -27.00
C ILE A 159 -60.80 2.89 -26.61
N ILE A 160 -61.25 3.32 -25.43
CA ILE A 160 -62.65 3.21 -25.03
C ILE A 160 -63.36 4.40 -25.66
N LYS A 161 -64.24 4.15 -26.63
CA LYS A 161 -65.19 5.14 -27.17
C LYS A 161 -66.43 5.18 -26.29
#